data_AF-A0A1C5CWC8-F1
#
_entry.id   AF-A0A1C5CWC8-F1
#
_cell.length_a   1.000
_cell.length_b   1.000
_cell.length_c   1.000
_cell.angle_alpha   90.00
_cell.angle_beta   90.00
_cell.angle_gamma   90.00
#
_symmetry.space_group_name_H-M   'P 1'
#
loop_
_entity.id
_entity.type
_entity.pdbx_description
1 polymer ?
#
loop_
_entity_poly.entity_id
_entity_poly.type
_entity_poly.pdbx_seq_one_letter_code
_entity_poly.pdbx_strand_id
1 'polypeptide(L)'
;MSYSLVVGEPYPRQVNWPKSGANLVLHASYVEVIYSFDGLTPGEQAAFTTGSAALAVTVGDRHLMWCYRFEAPTRPGAPKASLGWGDSPWEAYRQRDRTVGVPGQQGEPFTAHMVLVDASTSIVEGLRTAEINKDVADALRYGIARQVALPYDHEAASREIEAMYRRHPSTQSLLREAIAGQQIPPLDS
;
A
#
# COMPACT_ATOMS: atom_id res chain seq x y z
N MET A 1 -12.01 12.65 7.77
CA MET A 1 -12.92 11.73 7.06
C MET A 1 -14.02 11.32 8.03
N SER A 2 -15.30 11.41 7.64
CA SER A 2 -16.41 10.86 8.43
C SER A 2 -17.16 9.81 7.59
N TYR A 3 -16.49 8.69 7.31
CA TYR A 3 -17.19 7.47 6.95
C TYR A 3 -16.65 6.36 7.84
N SER A 4 -17.54 5.48 8.30
CA SER A 4 -17.15 4.28 9.02
C SER A 4 -16.89 3.19 7.99
N LEU A 5 -15.75 2.50 8.11
CA LEU A 5 -15.51 1.28 7.36
C LEU A 5 -15.95 0.10 8.22
N VAL A 6 -16.75 -0.79 7.64
CA VAL A 6 -17.32 -1.95 8.33
C VAL A 6 -17.07 -3.17 7.46
N VAL A 7 -16.51 -4.23 8.06
CA VAL A 7 -16.33 -5.51 7.38
C VAL A 7 -17.69 -6.09 6.99
N GLY A 8 -17.81 -6.56 5.75
CA GLY A 8 -19.06 -7.06 5.17
C GLY A 8 -19.92 -6.00 4.49
N GLU A 9 -19.55 -4.72 4.58
CA GLU A 9 -20.24 -3.63 3.88
C GLU A 9 -19.46 -3.20 2.61
N PRO A 10 -20.16 -2.63 1.61
CA PRO A 10 -19.48 -2.03 0.46
C PRO A 10 -18.56 -0.89 0.88
N TYR A 11 -17.35 -0.87 0.32
CA TYR A 11 -16.44 0.25 0.49
C TYR A 11 -17.09 1.53 -0.10
N PRO A 12 -17.11 2.65 0.64
CA PRO A 12 -18.04 3.77 0.39
C PRO A 12 -17.74 4.56 -0.89
N ARG A 13 -16.57 4.38 -1.50
CA ARG A 13 -16.24 4.97 -2.79
C ARG A 13 -16.32 3.89 -3.86
N GLN A 14 -17.23 4.07 -4.82
CA GLN A 14 -17.22 3.27 -6.04
C GLN A 14 -15.97 3.63 -6.85
N VAL A 15 -14.98 2.73 -6.82
CA VAL A 15 -13.75 2.83 -7.59
C VAL A 15 -13.65 1.55 -8.40
N ASN A 16 -13.34 1.66 -9.70
CA ASN A 16 -12.89 0.51 -10.45
C ASN A 16 -11.50 0.16 -9.94
N TRP A 17 -11.42 -0.80 -9.01
CA TRP A 17 -10.15 -1.19 -8.44
C TRP A 17 -9.32 -1.95 -9.48
N PRO A 18 -8.04 -1.59 -9.67
CA PRO A 18 -7.14 -2.45 -10.42
C PRO A 18 -7.03 -3.78 -9.69
N LYS A 19 -7.41 -4.88 -10.36
CA LYS A 19 -7.36 -6.22 -9.77
C LYS A 19 -5.93 -6.53 -9.31
N SER A 20 -5.81 -7.08 -8.10
CA SER A 20 -4.54 -7.56 -7.53
C SER A 20 -3.50 -6.46 -7.29
N GLY A 21 -3.91 -5.40 -6.59
CA GLY A 21 -3.03 -4.26 -6.30
C GLY A 21 -3.44 -3.49 -5.05
N ALA A 22 -2.59 -2.55 -4.67
CA ALA A 22 -2.83 -1.58 -3.62
C ALA A 22 -3.09 -0.19 -4.23
N ASN A 23 -4.04 0.54 -3.67
CA ASN A 23 -4.29 1.94 -3.94
C ASN A 23 -4.01 2.74 -2.66
N LEU A 24 -3.18 3.77 -2.77
CA LEU A 24 -2.79 4.59 -1.64
C LEU A 24 -3.51 5.93 -1.72
N VAL A 25 -4.16 6.29 -0.62
CA VAL A 25 -4.66 7.64 -0.36
C VAL A 25 -3.71 8.29 0.62
N LEU A 26 -2.83 9.15 0.10
CA LEU A 26 -1.84 9.88 0.88
C LEU A 26 -2.33 11.31 1.10
N HIS A 27 -2.83 11.59 2.31
CA HIS A 27 -3.30 12.92 2.71
C HIS A 27 -2.51 13.43 3.92
N ALA A 28 -2.35 14.75 4.04
CA ALA A 28 -1.63 15.39 5.15
C ALA A 28 -2.23 15.15 6.55
N SER A 29 -3.36 14.44 6.66
CA SER A 29 -4.08 14.22 7.93
C SER A 29 -4.45 12.75 8.17
N TYR A 30 -4.39 11.91 7.15
CA TYR A 30 -4.63 10.48 7.26
C TYR A 30 -3.97 9.76 6.09
N VAL A 31 -3.67 8.48 6.26
CA VAL A 31 -3.25 7.60 5.17
C VAL A 31 -4.17 6.40 5.15
N GLU A 32 -4.67 6.07 3.96
CA GLU A 32 -5.43 4.85 3.72
C GLU A 32 -4.74 4.03 2.62
N VAL A 33 -4.58 2.73 2.82
CA VAL A 33 -4.03 1.80 1.83
C VAL A 33 -5.08 0.72 1.56
N ILE A 34 -5.66 0.76 0.37
CA ILE A 34 -6.71 -0.17 -0.05
C ILE A 34 -6.09 -1.27 -0.89
N TYR A 35 -6.12 -2.50 -0.38
CA TYR A 35 -5.70 -3.70 -1.07
C TYR A 35 -6.92 -4.32 -1.74
N SER A 36 -6.92 -4.42 -3.06
CA SER A 36 -8.03 -5.03 -3.80
C SER A 36 -7.59 -6.34 -4.44
N PHE A 37 -8.21 -7.44 -4.00
CA PHE A 37 -7.95 -8.79 -4.47
C PHE A 37 -9.26 -9.48 -4.82
N ASP A 38 -9.20 -10.50 -5.65
CA ASP A 38 -10.37 -11.28 -6.09
C ASP A 38 -10.16 -12.73 -5.63
N GLY A 39 -11.15 -13.32 -4.97
CA GLY A 39 -11.14 -14.74 -4.59
C GLY A 39 -10.09 -15.14 -3.56
N LEU A 40 -9.82 -14.30 -2.55
CA LEU A 40 -8.88 -14.67 -1.48
C LEU A 40 -9.40 -15.85 -0.66
N THR A 41 -8.48 -16.73 -0.29
CA THR A 41 -8.76 -17.81 0.66
C THR A 41 -8.88 -17.26 2.10
N PRO A 42 -9.54 -17.97 3.02
CA PRO A 42 -9.57 -17.59 4.43
C PRO A 42 -8.17 -17.44 5.06
N GLY A 43 -7.19 -18.20 4.59
CA GLY A 43 -5.81 -18.10 5.04
C GLY A 43 -5.12 -16.81 4.58
N GLU A 44 -5.40 -16.34 3.37
CA GLU A 44 -4.89 -15.07 2.83
C GLU A 44 -5.57 -13.87 3.49
N GLN A 45 -6.89 -13.94 3.71
CA GLN A 45 -7.60 -12.96 4.51
C GLN A 45 -7.04 -12.88 5.94
N ALA A 46 -6.73 -14.03 6.57
CA ALA A 46 -6.09 -14.08 7.88
C ALA A 46 -4.66 -13.48 7.85
N ALA A 47 -3.90 -13.72 6.78
CA ALA A 47 -2.58 -13.12 6.58
C ALA A 47 -2.65 -11.59 6.59
N PHE A 48 -3.63 -11.01 5.89
CA PHE A 48 -3.86 -9.58 5.94
C PHE A 48 -4.28 -9.11 7.33
N THR A 49 -5.37 -9.67 7.86
CA THR A 49 -6.08 -9.14 9.04
C THR A 49 -5.31 -9.32 10.35
N THR A 50 -4.61 -10.44 10.53
CA THR A 50 -3.95 -10.78 11.81
C THR A 50 -2.46 -11.05 11.66
N GLY A 51 -2.00 -11.31 10.43
CA GLY A 51 -0.61 -11.66 10.14
C GLY A 51 0.38 -10.51 10.25
N SER A 52 1.65 -10.87 10.15
CA SER A 52 2.73 -9.88 9.99
C SER A 52 2.68 -9.28 8.60
N ALA A 53 3.22 -8.06 8.47
CA ALA A 53 3.38 -7.41 7.18
C ALA A 53 4.83 -6.98 6.97
N ALA A 54 5.29 -7.06 5.73
CA ALA A 54 6.52 -6.44 5.27
C ALA A 54 6.16 -5.34 4.27
N LEU A 55 6.67 -4.13 4.50
CA LEU A 55 6.46 -2.98 3.63
C LEU A 55 7.80 -2.46 3.12
N ALA A 56 7.83 -1.94 1.90
CA ALA A 56 8.98 -1.25 1.35
C ALA A 56 8.55 -0.19 0.34
N VAL A 57 9.35 0.87 0.24
CA VAL A 57 9.10 2.00 -0.66
C VAL A 57 10.31 2.22 -1.55
N THR A 58 10.05 2.31 -2.86
CA THR A 58 11.01 2.82 -3.85
C THR A 58 10.51 4.16 -4.35
N VAL A 59 11.42 5.11 -4.63
CA VAL A 59 11.07 6.44 -5.10
C VAL A 59 11.74 6.71 -6.45
N GLY A 60 10.93 6.96 -7.47
CA GLY A 60 11.36 7.51 -8.75
C GLY A 60 11.21 9.03 -8.80
N ASP A 61 11.45 9.63 -9.97
CA ASP A 61 11.22 11.06 -10.18
C ASP A 61 9.72 11.40 -10.15
N ARG A 62 8.92 10.58 -10.84
CA ARG A 62 7.49 10.86 -11.08
C ARG A 62 6.53 9.85 -10.46
N HIS A 63 7.06 8.85 -9.75
CA HIS A 63 6.27 7.79 -9.13
C HIS A 63 6.93 7.32 -7.84
N LEU A 64 6.17 6.60 -7.02
CA LEU A 64 6.69 5.74 -5.95
C LEU A 64 6.16 4.33 -6.15
N MET A 65 6.90 3.33 -5.69
CA MET A 65 6.44 1.94 -5.66
C MET A 65 6.17 1.54 -4.23
N TRP A 66 4.92 1.22 -3.93
CA TRP A 66 4.51 0.63 -2.66
C TRP A 66 4.61 -0.89 -2.75
N CYS A 67 5.58 -1.49 -2.07
CA CYS A 67 5.77 -2.93 -2.02
C CYS A 67 5.27 -3.47 -0.68
N TYR A 68 4.58 -4.61 -0.71
CA TYR A 68 3.99 -5.19 0.47
C TYR A 68 3.95 -6.72 0.40
N ARG A 69 3.92 -7.36 1.57
CA ARG A 69 3.67 -8.79 1.76
C ARG A 69 2.99 -9.00 3.09
N PHE A 70 2.06 -9.94 3.17
CA PHE A 70 1.43 -10.35 4.43
C PHE A 70 1.63 -11.84 4.67
N GLU A 71 2.03 -12.22 5.88
CA GLU A 71 2.23 -13.62 6.25
C GLU A 71 1.31 -13.97 7.42
N ALA A 72 0.53 -15.04 7.28
CA ALA A 72 -0.32 -15.50 8.36
C ALA A 72 0.53 -15.93 9.57
N PRO A 73 -0.02 -15.81 10.80
CA PRO A 73 0.66 -16.32 12.00
C PRO A 73 1.03 -17.78 11.84
N THR A 74 2.24 -18.15 12.25
CA THR A 74 2.67 -19.56 12.17
C THR A 74 1.91 -20.36 13.22
N ARG A 75 1.08 -21.31 12.78
CA ARG A 75 0.40 -22.27 13.65
C ARG A 75 0.97 -23.68 13.43
N PRO A 76 1.30 -24.44 14.49
CA PRO A 76 1.76 -25.82 14.34
C PRO A 76 0.77 -26.66 13.52
N GLY A 77 1.24 -27.31 12.46
CA GLY A 77 0.44 -28.20 11.61
C GLY A 77 -0.47 -27.51 10.58
N ALA A 78 -0.51 -26.18 10.51
CA ALA A 78 -1.26 -25.46 9.47
C ALA A 78 -0.35 -25.11 8.27
N PRO A 79 -0.86 -25.17 7.02
CA PRO A 79 -0.15 -24.63 5.87
C PRO A 79 0.19 -23.15 6.07
N LYS A 80 1.40 -22.73 5.66
CA LYS A 80 1.78 -21.31 5.69
C LYS A 80 0.95 -20.57 4.64
N ALA A 81 -0.03 -19.79 5.09
CA ALA A 81 -0.79 -18.89 4.22
C ALA A 81 -0.11 -17.52 4.15
N SER A 82 -0.10 -16.90 2.98
CA SER A 82 0.49 -15.58 2.77
C SER A 82 -0.13 -14.90 1.57
N LEU A 83 -0.34 -13.59 1.66
CA LEU A 83 -0.35 -12.74 0.48
C LEU A 83 1.11 -12.47 0.16
N GLY A 84 1.60 -13.08 -0.91
CA GLY A 84 2.99 -12.95 -1.37
C GLY A 84 3.40 -11.49 -1.61
N TRP A 85 4.66 -11.29 -2.03
CA TRP A 85 5.08 -9.95 -2.42
C TRP A 85 4.22 -9.44 -3.58
N GLY A 86 3.65 -8.26 -3.39
CA GLY A 86 3.00 -7.46 -4.40
C GLY A 86 3.54 -6.03 -4.35
N ASP A 87 3.35 -5.30 -5.44
CA ASP A 87 3.69 -3.88 -5.50
C ASP A 87 2.65 -3.10 -6.29
N SER A 88 2.63 -1.78 -6.08
CA SER A 88 1.76 -0.88 -6.81
C SER A 88 2.41 0.49 -7.00
N PRO A 89 2.47 1.00 -8.24
CA PRO A 89 2.93 2.35 -8.49
C PRO A 89 1.90 3.35 -7.97
N TRP A 90 2.40 4.47 -7.46
CA TRP A 90 1.57 5.59 -7.05
C TRP A 90 2.15 6.89 -7.58
N GLU A 91 1.26 7.76 -8.04
CA GLU A 91 1.56 9.07 -8.63
C GLU A 91 0.69 10.13 -7.95
N ALA A 92 1.31 11.18 -7.41
CA ALA A 92 0.64 12.27 -6.71
C ALA A 92 -0.46 12.92 -7.56
N TYR A 93 -0.19 13.12 -8.85
CA TYR A 93 -1.11 13.78 -9.78
C TYR A 93 -2.34 12.94 -10.16
N ARG A 94 -2.31 11.62 -9.93
CA ARG A 94 -3.47 10.74 -10.17
C ARG A 94 -4.41 10.68 -8.98
N GLN A 95 -3.94 11.10 -7.81
CA GLN A 95 -4.81 11.22 -6.64
C GLN A 95 -5.80 12.37 -6.88
N ARG A 96 -7.10 12.05 -6.83
CA ARG A 96 -8.17 13.03 -7.11
C ARG A 96 -8.27 14.14 -6.04
N ASP A 97 -7.74 13.90 -4.84
CA ASP A 97 -7.67 14.89 -3.76
C ASP A 97 -6.41 15.75 -3.93
N ARG A 98 -6.58 17.08 -3.94
CA ARG A 98 -5.49 18.04 -4.15
C ARG A 98 -4.57 18.16 -2.94
N THR A 99 -4.97 17.65 -1.77
CA THR A 99 -4.18 17.74 -0.54
C THR A 99 -3.29 16.50 -0.37
N VAL A 100 -2.41 16.28 -1.35
CA VAL A 100 -1.45 15.17 -1.32
C VAL A 100 -0.43 15.41 -0.22
N GLY A 101 -0.22 14.42 0.64
CA GLY A 101 0.77 14.51 1.72
C GLY A 101 0.78 13.27 2.61
N VAL A 102 1.57 13.31 3.66
CA VAL A 102 1.61 12.29 4.72
C VAL A 102 1.47 13.01 6.06
N PRO A 103 0.75 12.47 7.06
CA PRO A 103 0.61 13.11 8.37
C PRO A 103 1.95 13.27 9.07
N GLY A 104 2.09 14.31 9.89
CA GLY A 104 3.30 14.57 10.67
C GLY A 104 4.46 15.17 9.86
N GLN A 105 5.52 15.53 10.58
CA GLN A 105 6.74 16.15 10.05
C GLN A 105 7.83 15.11 9.76
N GLN A 106 8.92 15.55 9.13
CA GLN A 106 10.09 14.70 8.92
C GLN A 106 10.57 14.09 10.24
N GLY A 107 10.84 12.79 10.23
CA GLY A 107 11.24 12.03 11.42
C GLY A 107 10.08 11.53 12.30
N GLU A 108 8.83 11.90 11.99
CA GLU A 108 7.65 11.43 12.72
C GLU A 108 6.99 10.23 12.02
N PRO A 109 6.58 9.18 12.76
CA PRO A 109 5.75 8.11 12.24
C PRO A 109 4.30 8.59 12.01
N PHE A 110 3.48 7.77 11.36
CA PHE A 110 2.03 8.01 11.25
C PHE A 110 1.24 6.71 11.26
N THR A 111 -0.04 6.78 11.58
CA THR A 111 -0.95 5.63 11.48
C THR A 111 -1.53 5.50 10.08
N ALA A 112 -1.36 4.34 9.45
CA ALA A 112 -2.04 3.97 8.21
C ALA A 112 -3.28 3.11 8.52
N HIS A 113 -4.40 3.42 7.87
CA HIS A 113 -5.56 2.56 7.81
C HIS A 113 -5.44 1.65 6.58
N MET A 114 -5.36 0.34 6.79
CA MET A 114 -5.26 -0.62 5.71
C MET A 114 -6.59 -1.35 5.56
N VAL A 115 -7.08 -1.39 4.33
CA VAL A 115 -8.39 -1.94 3.99
C VAL A 115 -8.19 -3.04 2.98
N LEU A 116 -8.74 -4.22 3.24
CA LEU A 116 -8.85 -5.29 2.25
C LEU A 116 -10.26 -5.26 1.66
N VAL A 117 -10.35 -5.21 0.34
CA VAL A 117 -11.60 -5.15 -0.41
C VAL A 117 -11.62 -6.27 -1.44
N ASP A 118 -12.74 -6.98 -1.52
CA ASP A 118 -13.01 -7.88 -2.64
C ASP A 118 -13.22 -7.04 -3.91
N ALA A 119 -12.36 -7.22 -4.90
CA ALA A 119 -12.33 -6.39 -6.11
C ALA A 119 -13.56 -6.61 -7.01
N SER A 120 -14.29 -7.72 -6.85
CA SER A 120 -15.46 -8.06 -7.67
C SER A 120 -16.77 -7.46 -7.12
N THR A 121 -16.89 -7.39 -5.79
CA THR A 121 -18.08 -6.94 -5.07
C THR A 121 -17.92 -5.58 -4.41
N SER A 122 -16.67 -5.09 -4.31
CA SER A 122 -16.30 -3.92 -3.50
C SER A 122 -16.64 -4.05 -2.01
N ILE A 123 -16.83 -5.27 -1.49
CA ILE A 123 -17.09 -5.50 -0.07
C ILE A 123 -15.77 -5.42 0.71
N VAL A 124 -15.78 -4.74 1.85
CA VAL A 124 -14.66 -4.73 2.79
C VAL A 124 -14.56 -6.10 3.46
N GLU A 125 -13.46 -6.81 3.22
CA GLU A 125 -13.20 -8.15 3.81
C GLU A 125 -12.31 -8.09 5.04
N GLY A 126 -11.55 -7.00 5.20
CA GLY A 126 -10.63 -6.87 6.32
C GLY A 126 -10.22 -5.44 6.58
N LEU A 127 -9.95 -5.14 7.84
CA LEU A 127 -9.44 -3.86 8.30
C LEU A 127 -8.28 -4.11 9.26
N ARG A 128 -7.22 -3.32 9.12
CA ARG A 128 -6.19 -3.21 10.15
C ARG A 128 -5.63 -1.80 10.18
N THR A 129 -5.08 -1.41 11.32
CA THR A 129 -4.25 -0.23 11.45
C THR A 129 -2.82 -0.66 11.68
N ALA A 130 -1.88 0.16 11.21
CA ALA A 130 -0.47 -0.02 11.51
C ALA A 130 0.20 1.33 11.67
N GLU A 131 1.12 1.43 12.62
CA GLU A 131 2.05 2.55 12.67
C GLU A 131 3.12 2.34 11.59
N ILE A 132 3.21 3.30 10.68
CA ILE A 132 4.28 3.40 9.69
C ILE A 132 5.44 4.14 10.33
N ASN A 133 6.59 3.47 10.40
CA ASN A 133 7.76 4.02 11.07
C ASN A 133 8.28 5.29 10.35
N LYS A 134 9.13 6.03 11.06
CA LYS A 134 9.69 7.29 10.54
C LYS A 134 10.43 7.13 9.20
N ASP A 135 11.11 6.01 8.97
CA ASP A 135 11.95 5.83 7.77
C ASP A 135 11.08 5.63 6.52
N VAL A 136 10.03 4.79 6.61
CA VAL A 136 9.05 4.64 5.54
C VAL A 136 8.24 5.92 5.36
N ALA A 137 7.88 6.59 6.46
CA ALA A 137 7.15 7.85 6.40
C ALA A 137 7.94 8.96 5.68
N ASP A 138 9.22 9.11 6.00
CA ASP A 138 10.10 10.08 5.35
C ASP A 138 10.34 9.73 3.88
N ALA A 139 10.45 8.45 3.53
CA ALA A 139 10.53 8.02 2.13
C ALA A 139 9.28 8.41 1.32
N LEU A 140 8.08 8.26 1.90
CA LEU A 140 6.83 8.72 1.27
C LEU A 140 6.79 10.25 1.13
N ARG A 141 7.14 11.00 2.19
CA ARG A 141 7.21 12.47 2.13
C ARG A 141 8.19 12.94 1.05
N TYR A 142 9.36 12.31 0.99
CA TYR A 142 10.39 12.58 -0.01
C TYR A 142 9.88 12.32 -1.44
N GLY A 143 9.25 11.15 -1.67
CA GLY A 143 8.69 10.81 -2.97
C GLY A 143 7.58 11.77 -3.42
N ILE A 144 6.69 12.16 -2.51
CA ILE A 144 5.65 13.16 -2.79
C ILE A 144 6.28 14.51 -3.15
N ALA A 145 7.23 15.00 -2.34
CA ALA A 145 7.87 16.29 -2.58
C ALA A 145 8.59 16.32 -3.94
N ARG A 146 9.27 15.23 -4.31
CA ARG A 146 9.95 15.10 -5.61
C ARG A 146 8.97 15.15 -6.78
N GLN A 147 7.86 14.43 -6.68
CA GLN A 147 6.82 14.44 -7.70
C GLN A 147 6.18 15.82 -7.85
N VAL A 148 5.81 16.47 -6.74
CA VAL A 148 5.16 17.80 -6.73
C VAL A 148 6.07 18.91 -7.25
N ALA A 149 7.39 18.76 -7.10
CA ALA A 149 8.37 19.71 -7.62
C ALA A 149 8.53 19.68 -9.15
N LEU A 150 8.02 18.64 -9.83
CA LEU A 150 8.11 18.49 -11.27
C LEU A 150 6.78 18.84 -11.94
N PRO A 151 6.75 19.40 -13.16
CA PRO A 151 5.51 19.52 -13.92
C PRO A 151 4.89 18.14 -14.15
N TYR A 152 3.56 18.04 -14.04
CA TYR A 152 2.84 16.81 -14.35
C TYR A 152 3.12 16.37 -15.80
N ASP A 153 3.57 15.13 -15.95
CA ASP A 153 3.81 14.49 -17.24
C ASP A 153 3.48 13.00 -17.11
N HIS A 154 2.28 12.64 -17.57
CA HIS A 154 1.75 11.28 -17.53
C HIS A 154 2.59 10.29 -18.34
N GLU A 155 3.06 10.73 -19.50
CA GLU A 155 3.82 9.89 -20.42
C GLU A 155 5.22 9.62 -19.88
N ALA A 156 5.85 10.62 -19.27
CA ALA A 156 7.12 10.42 -18.58
C ALA A 156 6.98 9.51 -17.36
N ALA A 157 5.93 9.70 -16.54
CA ALA A 157 5.67 8.82 -15.39
C ALA A 157 5.44 7.36 -15.83
N SER A 158 4.63 7.15 -16.87
CA SER A 158 4.37 5.81 -17.42
C SER A 158 5.65 5.16 -17.95
N ARG A 159 6.49 5.90 -18.70
CA ARG A 159 7.79 5.40 -19.17
C ARG A 159 8.74 5.05 -18.02
N GLU A 160 8.76 5.82 -16.94
CA GLU A 160 9.58 5.53 -15.76
C GLU A 160 9.13 4.24 -15.07
N ILE A 161 7.81 4.08 -14.86
CA ILE A 161 7.23 2.88 -14.25
C ILE A 161 7.50 1.65 -15.12
N GLU A 162 7.30 1.74 -16.44
CA GLU A 162 7.62 0.67 -17.38
C GLU A 162 9.11 0.31 -17.40
N ALA A 163 9.99 1.32 -17.33
CA ALA A 163 11.43 1.08 -17.23
C ALA A 163 11.81 0.38 -15.92
N MET A 164 11.15 0.75 -14.80
CA MET A 164 11.33 0.10 -13.51
C MET A 164 10.94 -1.38 -13.59
N TYR A 165 9.74 -1.69 -14.09
CA TYR A 165 9.29 -3.08 -14.23
C TYR A 165 10.11 -3.91 -15.23
N ARG A 166 10.63 -3.29 -16.30
CA ARG A 166 11.56 -3.97 -17.21
C ARG A 166 12.88 -4.32 -16.54
N ARG A 167 13.41 -3.45 -15.68
CA ARG A 167 14.64 -3.69 -14.92
C ARG A 167 14.43 -4.68 -13.78
N HIS A 168 13.25 -4.65 -13.16
CA HIS A 168 12.86 -5.47 -12.02
C HIS A 168 11.56 -6.23 -12.35
N PRO A 169 11.64 -7.39 -13.03
CA PRO A 169 10.46 -8.16 -13.44
C PRO A 169 9.65 -8.79 -12.29
N SER A 170 10.12 -8.64 -11.05
CA SER A 170 9.43 -9.12 -9.85
C SER A 170 9.58 -8.12 -8.72
N THR A 171 8.59 -8.06 -7.83
CA THR A 171 8.64 -7.25 -6.62
C THR A 171 9.90 -7.55 -5.82
N GLN A 172 10.31 -8.82 -5.70
CA GLN A 172 11.54 -9.19 -4.97
C GLN A 172 12.80 -8.56 -5.58
N SER A 173 12.85 -8.39 -6.90
CA SER A 173 13.95 -7.68 -7.56
C SER A 173 13.85 -6.17 -7.31
N LEU A 174 12.63 -5.61 -7.30
CA LEU A 174 12.36 -4.21 -7.03
C LEU A 174 12.76 -3.80 -5.61
N LEU A 175 12.64 -4.71 -4.63
CA LEU A 175 13.08 -4.47 -3.25
C LEU A 175 14.56 -4.09 -3.12
N ARG A 176 15.40 -4.36 -4.12
CA ARG A 176 16.81 -3.94 -4.13
C ARG A 176 16.98 -2.43 -4.30
N GLU A 177 15.98 -1.76 -4.86
CA GLU A 177 15.93 -0.31 -5.03
C GLU A 177 15.18 0.39 -3.87
N ALA A 178 14.65 -0.39 -2.92
CA ALA A 178 13.89 0.17 -1.80
C ALA A 178 14.79 1.06 -0.94
N ILE A 179 14.34 2.28 -0.69
CA ILE A 179 15.06 3.26 0.13
C ILE A 179 14.64 3.21 1.60
N ALA A 180 13.50 2.58 1.88
CA ALA A 180 13.00 2.34 3.23
C ALA A 180 12.13 1.08 3.25
N GLY A 181 12.11 0.41 4.40
CA GLY A 181 11.26 -0.74 4.63
C GLY A 181 10.95 -0.96 6.10
N GLN A 182 9.90 -1.70 6.38
CA GLN A 182 9.41 -1.97 7.72
C GLN A 182 8.86 -3.39 7.81
N GLN A 183 9.13 -4.06 8.93
CA GLN A 183 8.37 -5.22 9.37
C GLN A 183 7.34 -4.76 10.41
N ILE A 184 6.09 -5.13 10.20
CA ILE A 184 4.99 -4.94 11.14
C ILE A 184 4.70 -6.32 11.73
N PRO A 185 4.77 -6.48 13.07
CA PRO A 185 4.48 -7.76 13.70
C PRO A 185 3.02 -8.19 13.46
N PRO A 186 2.69 -9.48 13.69
CA PRO A 186 1.30 -9.91 13.75
C PRO A 186 0.52 -9.09 14.79
N LEU A 187 -0.78 -8.94 14.58
CA LEU A 187 -1.64 -8.35 15.61
C LEU A 187 -1.84 -9.38 16.72
N ASP A 188 -1.61 -8.96 17.97
CA ASP A 188 -1.90 -9.81 19.13
C ASP A 188 -3.39 -10.19 19.09
N SER A 189 -3.64 -11.50 19.14
CA SER A 189 -4.99 -12.09 19.08
C SER A 189 -5.65 -12.10 20.45
#